data_AF-A0A966S513-F1
#
_entry.id   AF-A0A966S513-F1
#
_cell.length_a   1.000
_cell.length_b   1.000
_cell.length_c   1.000
_cell.angle_alpha   90.00
_cell.angle_beta   90.00
_cell.angle_gamma   90.00
#
_symmetry.space_group_name_H-M   'P 1'
#
loop_
_entity.id
_entity.type
_entity.pdbx_description
1 polymer ?
#
loop_
_entity_poly.entity_id
_entity_poly.type
_entity_poly.pdbx_seq_one_letter_code
_entity_poly.pdbx_strand_id
1 'polypeptide(L)'
;MEAIAQIPKYNLSEEEEKKLILREYRSLLRVLKSRLKPGDKELLRRAFEMAAEAHETMRRKSGEPYILHPIAVAKICVEEIGLGVRSTLCALLHDTVEDTDITLDDIRREFGEEISRIVDGLTKIANVIDVNASQQAENFKKILLTLTDDPRVILIKLSDRLHNMRTLDVMKREKQLKIASET
;
A
#
# COMPACT_ATOMS: atom_id res chain seq x y z
N MET A 1 25.87 17.73 -18.29
CA MET A 1 24.69 18.41 -17.75
C MET A 1 23.48 17.55 -18.07
N GLU A 2 23.12 16.62 -17.18
CA GLU A 2 21.89 15.87 -17.33
C GLU A 2 20.70 16.78 -17.05
N ALA A 3 19.79 16.87 -18.01
CA ALA A 3 18.52 17.54 -17.83
C ALA A 3 17.75 16.81 -16.72
N ILE A 4 17.68 17.40 -15.54
CA ILE A 4 16.73 16.99 -14.51
C ILE A 4 15.35 17.24 -15.14
N ALA A 5 14.67 16.17 -15.56
CA ALA A 5 13.28 16.24 -15.96
C ALA A 5 12.53 16.92 -14.82
N GLN A 6 11.98 18.12 -15.07
CA GLN A 6 11.15 18.81 -14.10
C GLN A 6 9.99 17.87 -13.78
N ILE A 7 9.96 17.34 -12.56
CA ILE A 7 8.81 16.58 -12.06
C ILE A 7 7.60 17.50 -12.25
N PRO A 8 6.56 17.09 -12.99
CA PRO A 8 5.38 17.92 -13.16
C PRO A 8 4.86 18.25 -11.76
N LYS A 9 4.84 19.54 -11.45
CA LYS A 9 4.48 20.01 -10.12
C LYS A 9 3.03 19.64 -9.87
N TYR A 10 2.76 18.91 -8.80
CA TYR A 10 1.39 18.63 -8.38
C TYR A 10 0.70 19.98 -8.07
N ASN A 11 -0.34 20.31 -8.84
CA ASN A 11 -0.91 21.66 -8.90
C ASN A 11 -2.41 21.68 -8.55
N LEU A 12 -2.95 20.62 -7.97
CA LEU A 12 -4.36 20.58 -7.56
C LEU A 12 -4.55 21.38 -6.27
N SER A 13 -5.67 22.11 -6.20
CA SER A 13 -6.14 22.73 -4.96
C SER A 13 -6.63 21.66 -3.97
N GLU A 14 -6.70 22.00 -2.67
CA GLU A 14 -7.20 21.07 -1.63
C GLU A 14 -8.60 20.51 -1.95
N GLU A 15 -9.47 21.31 -2.57
CA GLU A 15 -10.81 20.86 -2.96
C GLU A 15 -10.76 19.84 -4.11
N GLU A 16 -9.85 20.03 -5.05
CA GLU A 16 -9.61 19.10 -6.15
C GLU A 16 -8.92 17.82 -5.68
N GLU A 17 -7.98 17.92 -4.72
CA GLU A 17 -7.38 16.76 -4.03
C GLU A 17 -8.46 15.90 -3.37
N LYS A 18 -9.35 16.52 -2.59
CA LYS A 18 -10.47 15.82 -1.93
C LYS A 18 -11.38 15.15 -2.94
N LYS A 19 -11.71 15.83 -4.06
CA LYS A 19 -12.51 15.24 -5.15
C LYS A 19 -11.79 14.05 -5.80
N LEU A 20 -10.49 14.14 -6.02
CA LEU A 20 -9.67 13.07 -6.58
C LEU A 20 -9.64 11.84 -5.66
N ILE A 21 -9.34 12.03 -4.37
CA ILE A 21 -9.31 10.95 -3.38
C ILE A 21 -10.66 10.23 -3.33
N LEU A 22 -11.76 10.99 -3.24
CA LEU A 22 -13.11 10.42 -3.22
C LEU A 22 -13.44 9.69 -4.52
N ARG A 23 -12.98 10.19 -5.68
CA ARG A 23 -13.16 9.52 -6.97
C ARG A 23 -12.44 8.18 -6.99
N GLU A 24 -11.18 8.12 -6.57
CA GLU A 24 -10.40 6.89 -6.54
C GLU A 24 -10.97 5.88 -5.53
N TYR A 25 -11.39 6.34 -4.34
CA TYR A 25 -12.04 5.48 -3.36
C TYR A 25 -13.39 4.93 -3.89
N ARG A 26 -14.20 5.75 -4.56
CA ARG A 26 -15.43 5.26 -5.23
C ARG A 26 -15.12 4.27 -6.34
N SER A 27 -14.01 4.45 -7.06
CA SER A 27 -13.54 3.48 -8.05
C SER A 27 -13.22 2.14 -7.40
N LEU A 28 -12.52 2.16 -6.26
CA LEU A 28 -12.22 0.96 -5.48
C LEU A 28 -13.51 0.22 -5.05
N LEU A 29 -14.49 0.95 -4.53
CA LEU A 29 -15.78 0.35 -4.16
C LEU A 29 -16.52 -0.27 -5.36
N ARG A 30 -16.36 0.31 -6.55
CA ARG A 30 -16.99 -0.20 -7.78
C ARG A 30 -16.38 -1.54 -8.18
N VAL A 31 -15.06 -1.68 -8.14
CA VAL A 31 -14.37 -2.93 -8.51
C VAL A 31 -14.64 -4.04 -7.48
N LEU A 32 -14.90 -3.68 -6.22
CA LEU A 32 -15.28 -4.61 -5.17
C LEU A 32 -16.75 -5.03 -5.18
N LYS A 33 -17.62 -4.36 -5.95
CA LYS A 33 -19.08 -4.50 -5.84
C LYS A 33 -19.58 -5.95 -5.84
N SER A 34 -19.00 -6.82 -6.66
CA SER A 34 -19.38 -8.25 -6.76
C SER A 34 -18.87 -9.11 -5.59
N ARG A 35 -17.97 -8.59 -4.77
CA ARG A 35 -17.29 -9.29 -3.67
C ARG A 35 -17.75 -8.83 -2.28
N LEU A 36 -18.57 -7.78 -2.19
CA LEU A 36 -19.04 -7.20 -0.94
C LEU A 36 -20.13 -8.05 -0.28
N LYS A 37 -19.96 -8.31 1.02
CA LYS A 37 -20.97 -8.85 1.93
C LYS A 37 -21.57 -7.73 2.81
N PRO A 38 -22.71 -7.97 3.47
CA PRO A 38 -23.24 -7.03 4.46
C PRO A 38 -22.17 -6.68 5.52
N GLY A 39 -21.99 -5.39 5.80
CA GLY A 39 -20.98 -4.88 6.73
C GLY A 39 -19.62 -4.55 6.10
N ASP A 40 -19.25 -5.16 4.97
CA ASP A 40 -17.93 -4.94 4.34
C ASP A 40 -17.70 -3.49 3.92
N LYS A 41 -18.75 -2.83 3.42
CA LYS A 41 -18.68 -1.43 2.99
C LYS A 41 -18.34 -0.48 4.15
N GLU A 42 -18.83 -0.80 5.35
CA GLU A 42 -18.55 -0.01 6.55
C GLU A 42 -17.11 -0.24 7.02
N LEU A 43 -16.64 -1.48 7.00
CA LEU A 43 -15.23 -1.80 7.30
C LEU A 43 -14.27 -1.12 6.31
N LEU A 44 -14.58 -1.15 5.01
CA LEU A 44 -13.78 -0.49 3.98
C LEU A 44 -13.73 1.02 4.18
N ARG A 45 -14.87 1.62 4.58
CA ARG A 45 -14.95 3.05 4.88
C ARG A 45 -14.07 3.41 6.07
N ARG A 46 -14.14 2.65 7.17
CA ARG A 46 -13.29 2.87 8.34
C ARG A 46 -11.82 2.70 8.04
N ALA A 47 -11.43 1.69 7.27
CA ALA A 47 -10.04 1.49 6.87
C ALA A 47 -9.52 2.64 5.99
N PHE A 48 -10.35 3.11 5.05
CA PHE A 48 -10.03 4.27 4.23
C PHE A 48 -9.91 5.55 5.06
N GLU A 49 -10.85 5.81 5.98
CA GLU A 49 -10.82 6.98 6.87
C GLU A 49 -9.56 6.95 7.76
N MET A 50 -9.25 5.80 8.37
CA MET A 50 -8.04 5.61 9.19
C MET A 50 -6.77 5.87 8.37
N ALA A 51 -6.65 5.31 7.17
CA ALA A 51 -5.48 5.52 6.33
C ALA A 51 -5.37 6.98 5.85
N ALA A 52 -6.49 7.61 5.49
CA ALA A 52 -6.52 8.99 5.04
C ALA A 52 -6.11 9.98 6.13
N GLU A 53 -6.55 9.73 7.38
CA GLU A 53 -6.16 10.52 8.55
C GLU A 53 -4.69 10.30 8.91
N ALA A 54 -4.26 9.04 8.99
CA ALA A 54 -2.88 8.69 9.31
C ALA A 54 -1.87 9.30 8.32
N HIS A 55 -2.25 9.42 7.04
CA HIS A 55 -1.41 9.95 5.97
C HIS A 55 -1.76 11.40 5.55
N GLU A 56 -2.56 12.14 6.32
CA GLU A 56 -3.12 13.45 5.91
C GLU A 56 -2.04 14.46 5.49
N THR A 57 -0.97 14.54 6.29
CA THR A 57 0.15 15.47 6.08
C THR A 57 1.25 14.90 5.17
N MET A 58 1.15 13.62 4.81
CA MET A 58 2.14 12.94 3.99
C MET A 58 1.91 13.19 2.50
N ARG A 59 3.01 13.27 1.75
CA ARG A 59 3.01 13.45 0.30
C ARG A 59 4.00 12.49 -0.35
N ARG A 60 3.63 11.97 -1.53
CA ARG A 60 4.56 11.23 -2.40
C ARG A 60 5.61 12.19 -2.95
N LYS A 61 6.71 11.63 -3.49
CA LYS A 61 7.76 12.43 -4.15
C LYS A 61 7.26 13.22 -5.37
N SER A 62 6.16 12.78 -6.00
CA SER A 62 5.46 13.49 -7.06
C SER A 62 4.74 14.76 -6.57
N GLY A 63 4.52 14.89 -5.25
CA GLY A 63 3.69 15.94 -4.64
C GLY A 63 2.24 15.50 -4.38
N GLU A 64 1.84 14.30 -4.80
CA GLU A 64 0.49 13.77 -4.59
C GLU A 64 0.21 13.40 -3.12
N PRO A 65 -1.05 13.49 -2.66
CA PRO A 65 -1.48 12.93 -1.38
C PRO A 65 -1.11 11.46 -1.24
N TYR A 66 -0.46 11.08 -0.12
CA TYR A 66 0.04 9.73 0.06
C TYR A 66 -1.07 8.67 0.02
N ILE A 67 -2.26 8.99 0.53
CA ILE A 67 -3.44 8.11 0.53
C ILE A 67 -3.82 7.55 -0.86
N LEU A 68 -3.45 8.22 -1.95
CA LEU A 68 -3.68 7.69 -3.30
C LEU A 68 -2.92 6.38 -3.55
N HIS A 69 -1.76 6.20 -2.91
CA HIS A 69 -0.97 4.97 -3.02
C HIS A 69 -1.68 3.75 -2.40
N PRO A 70 -2.07 3.73 -1.11
CA PRO A 70 -2.84 2.62 -0.55
C PRO A 70 -4.12 2.30 -1.32
N ILE A 71 -4.83 3.31 -1.85
CA ILE A 71 -6.00 3.09 -2.70
C ILE A 71 -5.62 2.35 -4.00
N ALA A 72 -4.51 2.75 -4.63
CA ALA A 72 -4.06 2.11 -5.86
C ALA A 72 -3.57 0.68 -5.63
N VAL A 73 -2.85 0.41 -4.53
CA VAL A 73 -2.45 -0.95 -4.13
C VAL A 73 -3.68 -1.82 -3.87
N ALA A 74 -4.69 -1.28 -3.19
CA ALA A 74 -5.97 -1.96 -2.97
C ALA A 74 -6.70 -2.28 -4.29
N LYS A 75 -6.66 -1.38 -5.29
CA LYS A 75 -7.23 -1.63 -6.62
C LYS A 75 -6.48 -2.77 -7.33
N ILE A 76 -5.15 -2.76 -7.33
CA ILE A 76 -4.32 -3.84 -7.91
C ILE A 76 -4.66 -5.18 -7.26
N CYS A 77 -4.78 -5.22 -5.92
CA CYS A 77 -5.15 -6.42 -5.20
C CYS A 77 -6.47 -7.02 -5.73
N VAL A 78 -7.45 -6.19 -6.05
CA VAL A 78 -8.79 -6.64 -6.47
C VAL A 78 -8.84 -6.96 -7.97
N GLU A 79 -8.31 -6.07 -8.81
CA GLU A 79 -8.46 -6.14 -10.26
C GLU A 79 -7.47 -7.11 -10.92
N GLU A 80 -6.21 -7.12 -10.47
CA GLU A 80 -5.14 -7.88 -11.12
C GLU A 80 -4.84 -9.19 -10.41
N ILE A 81 -4.83 -9.18 -9.07
CA ILE A 81 -4.54 -10.38 -8.28
C ILE A 81 -5.82 -11.16 -7.96
N GLY A 82 -6.99 -10.50 -7.95
CA GLY A 82 -8.27 -11.13 -7.70
C GLY A 82 -8.61 -11.35 -6.22
N LEU A 83 -7.93 -10.63 -5.31
CA LEU A 83 -8.16 -10.69 -3.87
C LEU A 83 -9.51 -10.09 -3.45
N GLY A 84 -9.95 -10.46 -2.24
CA GLY A 84 -11.23 -10.03 -1.67
C GLY A 84 -11.12 -8.83 -0.74
N VAL A 85 -12.24 -8.54 -0.06
CA VAL A 85 -12.41 -7.39 0.84
C VAL A 85 -11.36 -7.36 1.94
N ARG A 86 -11.08 -8.48 2.62
CA ARG A 86 -10.11 -8.52 3.73
C ARG A 86 -8.70 -8.10 3.30
N SER A 87 -8.24 -8.59 2.15
CA SER A 87 -6.95 -8.17 1.60
C SER A 87 -6.96 -6.70 1.19
N THR A 88 -8.11 -6.19 0.73
CA THR A 88 -8.27 -4.77 0.42
C THR A 88 -8.13 -3.90 1.67
N LEU A 89 -8.74 -4.30 2.79
CA LEU A 89 -8.57 -3.62 4.08
C LEU A 89 -7.09 -3.55 4.46
N CYS A 90 -6.40 -4.69 4.38
CA CYS A 90 -4.98 -4.76 4.68
C CYS A 90 -4.13 -3.91 3.74
N ALA A 91 -4.46 -3.86 2.44
CA ALA A 91 -3.79 -3.01 1.46
C ALA A 91 -3.98 -1.51 1.73
N LEU A 92 -5.17 -1.10 2.20
CA LEU A 92 -5.40 0.28 2.62
C LEU A 92 -4.58 0.66 3.86
N LEU A 93 -4.33 -0.31 4.75
CA LEU A 93 -3.67 -0.11 6.04
C LEU A 93 -2.16 -0.46 6.04
N HIS A 94 -1.61 -0.97 4.94
CA HIS A 94 -0.30 -1.64 4.97
C HIS A 94 0.85 -0.76 5.47
N ASP A 95 0.82 0.53 5.13
CA ASP A 95 1.83 1.52 5.52
C ASP A 95 1.43 2.34 6.76
N THR A 96 0.24 2.11 7.36
CA THR A 96 -0.17 2.94 8.51
C THR A 96 0.65 2.60 9.76
N VAL A 97 1.03 1.34 9.95
CA VAL A 97 1.85 0.93 11.11
C VAL A 97 3.31 1.32 10.96
N GLU A 98 3.83 1.34 9.73
CA GLU A 98 5.23 1.65 9.45
C GLU A 98 5.50 3.15 9.47
N ASP A 99 4.62 3.94 8.85
CA ASP A 99 4.88 5.36 8.56
C ASP A 99 4.18 6.34 9.50
N THR A 100 3.33 5.86 10.43
CA THR A 100 2.47 6.71 11.26
C THR A 100 2.39 6.21 12.71
N ASP A 101 1.68 6.95 13.58
CA ASP A 101 1.51 6.59 15.00
C ASP A 101 0.47 5.47 15.24
N ILE A 102 -0.16 4.94 14.19
CA ILE A 102 -1.15 3.85 14.29
C ILE A 102 -0.45 2.55 14.72
N THR A 103 -0.96 1.92 15.77
CA THR A 103 -0.40 0.65 16.28
C THR A 103 -1.14 -0.58 15.75
N LEU A 104 -0.50 -1.75 15.84
CA LEU A 104 -1.17 -3.03 15.56
C LEU A 104 -2.35 -3.31 16.48
N ASP A 105 -2.35 -2.75 17.69
CA ASP A 105 -3.45 -2.87 18.65
C ASP A 105 -4.66 -2.00 18.25
N ASP A 106 -4.42 -0.84 17.64
CA ASP A 106 -5.49 -0.03 17.04
C ASP A 106 -6.16 -0.79 15.89
N ILE A 107 -5.36 -1.39 15.01
CA ILE A 107 -5.86 -2.22 13.90
C ILE A 107 -6.64 -3.43 14.43
N ARG A 108 -6.12 -4.10 15.47
CA ARG A 108 -6.78 -5.25 16.11
C ARG A 108 -8.13 -4.87 16.71
N ARG A 109 -8.21 -3.71 17.38
CA ARG A 109 -9.45 -3.21 17.98
C ARG A 109 -10.51 -2.88 16.92
N GLU A 110 -10.12 -2.22 15.84
CA GLU A 110 -11.07 -1.75 14.82
C GLU A 110 -11.47 -2.83 13.80
N PHE A 111 -10.54 -3.71 13.41
CA PHE A 111 -10.73 -4.67 12.31
C PHE A 111 -10.59 -6.13 12.72
N GLY A 112 -10.20 -6.39 13.97
CA GLY A 112 -10.05 -7.72 14.52
C GLY A 112 -8.69 -8.36 14.27
N GLU A 113 -8.54 -9.53 14.87
CA GLU A 113 -7.30 -10.30 14.93
C GLU A 113 -6.72 -10.65 13.56
N GLU A 114 -7.57 -11.07 12.62
CA GLU A 114 -7.14 -11.54 11.31
C GLU A 114 -6.47 -10.42 10.50
N ILE A 115 -7.07 -9.22 10.48
CA ILE A 115 -6.53 -8.08 9.76
C ILE A 115 -5.22 -7.61 10.41
N SER A 116 -5.19 -7.53 11.75
CA SER A 116 -3.98 -7.18 12.51
C SER A 116 -2.81 -8.11 12.19
N ARG A 117 -3.03 -9.44 12.12
CA ARG A 117 -1.97 -10.40 11.78
C ARG A 117 -1.42 -10.22 10.36
N ILE A 118 -2.28 -9.93 9.39
CA ILE A 118 -1.84 -9.71 8.00
C ILE A 118 -1.01 -8.41 7.92
N VAL A 119 -1.46 -7.34 8.58
CA VAL A 119 -0.72 -6.07 8.60
C VAL A 119 0.63 -6.23 9.32
N ASP A 120 0.68 -6.93 10.46
CA ASP A 120 1.94 -7.28 11.13
C ASP A 120 2.91 -8.05 10.21
N GLY A 121 2.37 -9.00 9.43
CA GLY A 121 3.15 -9.72 8.42
C GLY A 121 3.73 -8.80 7.34
N LEU A 122 2.97 -7.80 6.89
CA LEU A 122 3.44 -6.81 5.90
C LEU A 122 4.61 -5.99 6.46
N THR A 123 4.49 -5.54 7.71
CA THR A 123 5.51 -4.74 8.42
C THR A 123 6.81 -5.49 8.69
N LYS A 124 6.73 -6.78 9.01
CA LYS A 124 7.93 -7.59 9.24
C LYS A 124 8.72 -7.86 7.95
N ILE A 125 8.03 -8.04 6.81
CA ILE A 125 8.69 -8.28 5.53
C ILE A 125 9.46 -7.03 5.06
N ALA A 126 8.92 -5.83 5.25
CA ALA A 126 9.59 -4.59 4.90
C ALA A 126 10.97 -4.47 5.58
N ASN A 127 11.06 -4.82 6.87
CA ASN A 127 12.28 -4.73 7.66
C ASN A 127 13.39 -5.73 7.28
N VAL A 128 13.05 -6.89 6.70
CA VAL A 128 14.05 -7.93 6.34
C VAL A 128 14.74 -7.62 5.01
N ILE A 129 14.03 -7.00 4.07
CA ILE A 129 14.50 -6.86 2.68
C ILE A 129 15.63 -5.82 2.57
N ASP A 130 15.72 -4.86 3.49
CA ASP A 130 16.73 -3.78 3.48
C ASP A 130 18.15 -4.26 3.89
N VAL A 131 18.36 -5.56 4.15
CA VAL A 131 19.64 -6.12 4.65
C VAL A 131 20.34 -7.01 3.60
N ASN A 132 21.33 -6.43 2.89
CA ASN A 132 22.44 -7.01 2.08
C ASN A 132 22.17 -8.15 1.06
N ALA A 133 22.53 -7.90 -0.21
CA ALA A 133 22.05 -8.60 -1.42
C ALA A 133 22.72 -9.94 -1.83
N SER A 134 23.84 -10.37 -1.24
CA SER A 134 24.63 -11.47 -1.85
C SER A 134 24.26 -12.90 -1.41
N GLN A 135 23.58 -13.07 -0.27
CA GLN A 135 23.14 -14.39 0.26
C GLN A 135 21.60 -14.54 0.27
N GLN A 136 20.91 -13.59 -0.35
CA GLN A 136 19.52 -13.27 -0.04
C GLN A 136 18.50 -14.25 -0.61
N ALA A 137 18.67 -14.85 -1.79
CA ALA A 137 17.58 -15.59 -2.43
C ALA A 137 17.08 -16.81 -1.60
N GLU A 138 17.97 -17.60 -1.00
CA GLU A 138 17.57 -18.75 -0.17
C GLU A 138 17.08 -18.34 1.21
N ASN A 139 17.69 -17.34 1.84
CA ASN A 139 17.24 -16.81 3.13
C ASN A 139 15.92 -16.05 2.99
N PHE A 140 15.73 -15.31 1.91
CA PHE A 140 14.48 -14.65 1.53
C PHE A 140 13.37 -15.67 1.25
N LYS A 141 13.69 -16.77 0.53
CA LYS A 141 12.74 -17.87 0.31
C LYS A 141 12.36 -18.56 1.63
N LYS A 142 13.32 -18.82 2.53
CA LYS A 142 13.05 -19.37 3.87
C LYS A 142 12.23 -18.40 4.72
N ILE A 143 12.57 -17.12 4.72
CA ILE A 143 11.89 -16.07 5.48
C ILE A 143 10.46 -15.84 4.97
N LEU A 144 10.24 -15.77 3.65
CA LEU A 144 8.90 -15.74 3.05
C LEU A 144 8.06 -16.97 3.43
N LEU A 145 8.69 -18.14 3.51
CA LEU A 145 8.02 -19.38 3.93
C LEU A 145 7.76 -19.45 5.45
N THR A 146 8.51 -18.71 6.28
CA THR A 146 8.35 -18.69 7.74
C THR A 146 7.59 -17.48 8.30
N LEU A 147 7.51 -16.36 7.58
CA LEU A 147 6.86 -15.12 8.06
C LEU A 147 5.37 -15.04 7.76
N THR A 148 4.86 -15.87 6.85
CA THR A 148 3.50 -15.70 6.34
C THR A 148 2.75 -17.01 6.30
N ASP A 149 2.15 -17.36 7.44
CA ASP A 149 1.04 -18.33 7.53
C ASP A 149 -0.14 -17.92 6.62
N ASP A 150 -0.18 -16.65 6.21
CA ASP A 150 -1.18 -16.09 5.32
C ASP A 150 -0.60 -15.65 3.96
N PRO A 151 -0.94 -16.35 2.85
CA PRO A 151 -0.43 -16.00 1.52
C PRO A 151 -0.87 -14.61 1.05
N ARG A 152 -1.90 -14.01 1.65
CA ARG A 152 -2.38 -12.66 1.29
C ARG A 152 -1.31 -11.61 1.53
N VAL A 153 -0.45 -11.77 2.54
CA VAL A 153 0.62 -10.82 2.85
C VAL A 153 1.58 -10.68 1.67
N ILE A 154 2.05 -11.80 1.11
CA ILE A 154 2.96 -11.79 -0.05
C ILE A 154 2.28 -11.14 -1.26
N LEU A 155 1.02 -11.50 -1.53
CA LEU A 155 0.28 -10.97 -2.66
C LEU A 155 0.02 -9.46 -2.57
N ILE A 156 -0.25 -8.95 -1.35
CA ILE A 156 -0.38 -7.51 -1.10
C ILE A 156 0.97 -6.83 -1.30
N LYS A 157 2.08 -7.41 -0.82
CA LYS A 157 3.41 -6.81 -1.00
C LYS A 157 3.86 -6.77 -2.47
N LEU A 158 3.50 -7.79 -3.25
CA LEU A 158 3.70 -7.77 -4.71
C LEU A 158 2.88 -6.66 -5.38
N SER A 159 1.66 -6.42 -4.90
CA SER A 159 0.80 -5.34 -5.40
C SER A 159 1.37 -3.96 -5.08
N ASP A 160 1.90 -3.77 -3.86
CA ASP A 160 2.64 -2.57 -3.44
C ASP A 160 3.86 -2.33 -4.35
N ARG A 161 4.71 -3.34 -4.52
CA ARG A 161 5.88 -3.28 -5.41
C ARG A 161 5.49 -2.94 -6.84
N LEU A 162 4.44 -3.58 -7.37
CA LEU A 162 3.95 -3.30 -8.72
C LEU A 162 3.52 -1.84 -8.87
N HIS A 163 2.81 -1.28 -7.88
CA HIS A 163 2.46 0.14 -7.88
C HIS A 163 3.70 1.05 -7.83
N ASN A 164 4.67 0.71 -6.98
CA ASN A 164 5.91 1.46 -6.87
C ASN A 164 6.70 1.43 -8.18
N MET A 165 6.78 0.28 -8.86
CA MET A 165 7.34 0.14 -10.21
C MET A 165 6.64 1.04 -11.24
N ARG A 166 5.30 1.06 -11.23
CA ARG A 166 4.50 1.90 -12.14
C ARG A 166 4.61 3.39 -11.86
N THR A 167 5.12 3.78 -10.70
CA THR A 167 5.28 5.18 -10.29
C THR A 167 6.75 5.60 -10.19
N LEU A 168 7.69 4.82 -10.76
CA LEU A 168 9.13 5.12 -10.75
C LEU A 168 9.54 6.32 -11.60
N ASP A 169 8.77 6.67 -12.63
CA ASP A 169 9.16 7.67 -13.64
C ASP A 169 9.39 9.07 -13.05
N VAL A 170 8.84 9.35 -11.86
CA VAL A 170 9.02 10.63 -11.14
C VAL A 170 10.24 10.64 -10.21
N MET A 171 10.99 9.55 -10.11
CA MET A 171 12.13 9.42 -9.19
C MET A 171 13.49 9.61 -9.89
N LYS A 172 14.48 10.16 -9.19
CA LYS A 172 15.86 10.26 -9.69
C LYS A 172 16.40 8.87 -10.07
N ARG A 173 17.19 8.81 -11.16
CA ARG A 173 17.71 7.56 -11.77
C ARG A 173 18.36 6.60 -10.77
N GLU A 174 19.10 7.11 -9.79
CA GLU A 174 19.73 6.29 -8.74
C GLU A 174 18.72 5.55 -7.86
N LYS A 175 17.61 6.20 -7.46
CA LYS A 175 16.54 5.50 -6.71
C LYS A 175 15.71 4.59 -7.61
N GLN A 176 15.55 4.91 -8.89
CA GLN A 176 14.92 3.98 -9.84
C GLN A 176 15.71 2.67 -9.93
N LEU A 177 17.03 2.76 -10.03
CA LEU A 177 17.92 1.59 -10.08
C LEU A 177 17.91 0.80 -8.75
N LYS A 178 17.86 1.47 -7.58
CA LYS A 178 17.73 0.80 -6.28
C LYS A 178 16.41 0.01 -6.19
N ILE A 179 15.26 0.64 -6.45
CA ILE A 179 13.96 -0.03 -6.31
C ILE A 179 13.79 -1.12 -7.40
N ALA A 180 14.31 -0.90 -8.62
CA ALA A 180 14.31 -1.92 -9.67
C ALA A 180 15.22 -3.12 -9.35
N SER A 181 16.28 -2.92 -8.54
CA SER A 181 17.15 -4.01 -8.08
C SER A 181 16.57 -4.77 -6.87
N GLU A 182 15.70 -4.12 -6.10
CA GLU A 182 15.02 -4.72 -4.94
C GLU A 182 13.76 -5.49 -5.32
N THR A 183 13.18 -5.17 -6.48
CA THR A 183 11.94 -5.75 -7.02
C THR A 183 12.23 -7.01 -7.83
#